data_AF-A0A0C6FYL3-F1
#
_entry.id   AF-A0A0C6FYL3-F1
#
_cell.length_a   1.000
_cell.length_b   1.000
_cell.length_c   1.000
_cell.angle_alpha   90.00
_cell.angle_beta   90.00
_cell.angle_gamma   90.00
#
_symmetry.space_group_name_H-M   'P 1'
#
loop_
_entity.id
_entity.type
_entity.pdbx_description
1 polymer ?
#
loop_
_entity_poly.entity_id
_entity_poly.type
_entity_poly.pdbx_seq_one_letter_code
_entity_poly.pdbx_strand_id
1 'polypeptide(L)'
;MRSLSKVRGGPRRAGSEDTADRIERRAPRPETRWDVVLVWLMRVVAAVWMVKGLSAWAEILGARPNAAPFEAAPIGRQAVIVYFGVINLLAAVGLWLATAWGGVVWLLAATSAMVLALLAPQLLPMSLPSLAFDGMIIVVYFVVSWLASRELR
;
A
#
# COMPACT_ATOMS: atom_id res chain seq x y z
N MET A 1 -66.83 12.64 31.34
CA MET A 1 -66.08 13.23 30.20
C MET A 1 -64.58 13.17 30.46
N ARG A 2 -63.85 12.23 29.86
CA ARG A 2 -62.44 12.38 29.46
C ARG A 2 -62.10 11.22 28.53
N SER A 3 -62.02 11.56 27.26
CA SER A 3 -61.75 10.65 26.15
C SER A 3 -60.33 10.09 26.27
N LEU A 4 -60.21 8.75 26.25
CA LEU A 4 -58.94 8.06 26.06
C LEU A 4 -58.53 8.24 24.60
N SER A 5 -57.50 9.04 24.36
CA SER A 5 -56.86 9.20 23.07
C SER A 5 -56.21 7.88 22.64
N LYS A 6 -56.93 7.10 21.84
CA LYS A 6 -56.44 5.88 21.18
C LYS A 6 -55.46 6.30 20.08
N VAL A 7 -54.17 6.36 20.41
CA VAL A 7 -53.09 6.54 19.43
C VAL A 7 -53.06 5.32 18.54
N ARG A 8 -53.56 5.48 17.31
CA ARG A 8 -53.56 4.46 16.26
C ARG A 8 -52.11 4.29 15.79
N GLY A 9 -51.49 3.17 16.12
CA GLY A 9 -50.20 2.77 15.56
C GLY A 9 -50.30 2.76 14.04
N GLY A 10 -49.57 3.65 13.38
CA GLY A 10 -49.40 3.66 11.94
C GLY A 10 -48.62 2.42 11.47
N PRO A 11 -48.81 1.97 10.22
CA PRO A 11 -48.08 0.84 9.68
C PRO A 11 -46.58 1.14 9.74
N ARG A 12 -45.85 0.32 10.50
CA ARG A 12 -44.40 0.33 10.61
C ARG A 12 -43.82 0.26 9.19
N ARG A 13 -43.00 1.22 8.80
CA ARG A 13 -42.27 1.24 7.52
C ARG A 13 -41.22 0.11 7.50
N ALA A 14 -41.68 -1.13 7.34
CA ALA A 14 -40.84 -2.32 7.37
C ALA A 14 -40.09 -2.60 6.04
N GLY A 15 -40.26 -1.75 5.01
CA GLY A 15 -39.72 -1.99 3.67
C GLY A 15 -38.38 -1.31 3.35
N SER A 16 -38.03 -0.23 4.04
CA SER A 16 -36.80 0.54 3.73
C SER A 16 -35.57 0.04 4.49
N GLU A 17 -35.74 -0.50 5.69
CA GLU A 17 -34.63 -1.01 6.52
C GLU A 17 -34.10 -2.35 5.98
N ASP A 18 -34.98 -3.27 5.56
CA ASP A 18 -34.59 -4.58 4.98
C ASP A 18 -33.89 -4.46 3.62
N THR A 19 -34.19 -3.41 2.86
CA THR A 19 -33.52 -3.15 1.57
C THR A 19 -32.15 -2.49 1.77
N ALA A 20 -32.01 -1.64 2.79
CA ALA A 20 -30.74 -1.01 3.15
C ALA A 20 -29.75 -2.04 3.76
N ASP A 21 -30.24 -2.92 4.63
CA ASP A 21 -29.46 -4.00 5.25
C ASP A 21 -28.97 -5.05 4.24
N ARG A 22 -29.64 -5.15 3.08
CA ARG A 22 -29.27 -6.05 1.97
C ARG A 22 -28.06 -5.57 1.18
N ILE A 23 -27.78 -4.28 1.14
CA ILE A 23 -26.61 -3.73 0.41
C ILE A 23 -25.30 -4.05 1.14
N GLU A 24 -25.36 -4.19 2.47
CA GLU A 24 -24.20 -4.47 3.32
C GLU A 24 -23.83 -5.96 3.34
N ARG A 25 -24.80 -6.87 3.17
CA ARG A 25 -24.54 -8.31 3.00
C ARG A 25 -24.26 -8.68 1.55
N ARG A 26 -23.21 -8.11 0.95
CA ARG A 26 -22.57 -8.82 -0.18
C ARG A 26 -22.10 -10.16 0.39
N ALA A 27 -22.69 -11.26 -0.09
CA ALA A 27 -22.20 -12.59 0.20
C ALA A 27 -20.67 -12.61 -0.01
N PRO A 28 -19.88 -13.18 0.92
CA PRO A 28 -18.43 -13.28 0.74
C PRO A 28 -18.19 -13.86 -0.64
N ARG A 29 -17.53 -13.11 -1.54
CA ARG A 29 -17.08 -13.70 -2.80
C ARG A 29 -16.20 -14.88 -2.42
N PRO A 30 -16.39 -16.06 -3.00
CA PRO A 30 -15.44 -17.15 -2.81
C PRO A 30 -14.06 -16.60 -3.17
N GLU A 31 -13.16 -16.51 -2.18
CA GLU A 31 -11.78 -16.09 -2.38
C GLU A 31 -11.17 -16.99 -3.46
N THR A 32 -10.84 -16.39 -4.60
CA THR A 32 -10.26 -17.14 -5.71
C THR A 32 -8.81 -17.50 -5.38
N ARG A 33 -8.28 -18.61 -5.90
CA ARG A 33 -6.88 -19.02 -5.63
C ARG A 33 -5.87 -17.88 -5.88
N TRP A 34 -6.15 -17.02 -6.85
CA TRP A 34 -5.33 -15.85 -7.18
C TRP A 34 -5.42 -14.69 -6.20
N ASP A 35 -6.55 -14.50 -5.51
CA ASP A 35 -6.67 -13.47 -4.46
C ASP A 35 -5.70 -13.78 -3.32
N VAL A 36 -5.62 -15.06 -2.91
CA VAL A 36 -4.67 -15.52 -1.89
C VAL A 36 -3.23 -15.30 -2.33
N VAL A 37 -2.89 -15.63 -3.59
CA VAL A 37 -1.54 -15.42 -4.15
C VAL A 37 -1.19 -13.93 -4.19
N LEU A 38 -2.15 -13.07 -4.56
CA LEU A 38 -1.95 -11.63 -4.63
C LEU A 38 -1.72 -11.03 -3.24
N VAL A 39 -2.50 -11.43 -2.23
CA VAL A 39 -2.28 -11.00 -0.84
C VAL A 39 -0.92 -11.44 -0.33
N TRP A 40 -0.50 -12.68 -0.60
CA TRP A 40 0.83 -13.15 -0.22
C TRP A 40 1.95 -12.39 -0.92
N LEU A 41 1.82 -12.12 -2.23
CA LEU A 41 2.75 -11.28 -2.97
C LEU A 41 2.85 -9.90 -2.31
N MET A 42 1.72 -9.25 -2.02
CA MET A 42 1.71 -7.95 -1.36
C MET A 42 2.41 -7.98 0.01
N ARG A 43 2.25 -9.05 0.80
CA ARG A 43 2.96 -9.23 2.08
C ARG A 43 4.48 -9.37 1.92
N VAL A 44 4.93 -10.13 0.93
CA VAL A 44 6.36 -10.28 0.64
C VAL A 44 6.95 -8.94 0.20
N VAL A 45 6.28 -8.24 -0.72
CA VAL A 45 6.70 -6.91 -1.18
C VAL A 45 6.69 -5.91 -0.02
N ALA A 46 5.68 -5.96 0.84
CA ALA A 46 5.61 -5.11 2.03
C ALA A 46 6.81 -5.32 2.95
N ALA A 47 7.21 -6.56 3.22
CA ALA A 47 8.39 -6.84 4.03
C ALA A 47 9.68 -6.27 3.42
N VAL A 48 9.85 -6.40 2.10
CA VAL A 48 11.00 -5.81 1.39
C VAL A 48 11.00 -4.28 1.50
N TRP A 49 9.85 -3.63 1.30
CA TRP A 49 9.74 -2.17 1.41
C TRP A 49 9.91 -1.67 2.85
N MET A 50 9.48 -2.46 3.84
CA MET A 50 9.71 -2.18 5.26
C MET A 50 11.22 -2.13 5.54
N VAL A 51 11.98 -3.12 5.06
CA VAL A 51 13.44 -3.15 5.22
C VAL A 51 14.08 -1.93 4.54
N LYS A 52 13.65 -1.56 3.32
CA LYS A 52 14.15 -0.36 2.62
C LYS A 52 13.88 0.90 3.43
N GLY A 53 12.65 1.10 3.92
CA GLY A 53 12.30 2.25 4.76
C GLY A 53 13.11 2.30 6.05
N LEU A 54 13.23 1.17 6.75
CA LEU A 54 14.00 1.07 7.99
C LEU A 54 15.50 1.32 7.75
N SER A 55 16.03 0.91 6.60
CA SER A 55 17.43 1.17 6.23
C SER A 55 17.72 2.66 6.03
N ALA A 56 16.74 3.44 5.55
CA ALA A 56 16.83 4.89 5.44
C ALA A 56 16.78 5.56 6.82
N TRP A 57 15.90 5.07 7.71
CA TRP A 57 15.89 5.51 9.11
C TRP A 57 17.19 5.21 9.85
N ALA A 58 17.81 4.05 9.60
CA ALA A 58 19.13 3.73 10.14
C ALA A 58 20.22 4.69 9.65
N GLU A 59 20.08 5.25 8.44
CA GLU A 59 20.99 6.29 7.92
C GLU A 59 20.76 7.62 8.64
N ILE A 60 19.50 8.03 8.81
CA ILE A 60 19.12 9.27 9.51
C ILE A 60 19.60 9.24 10.96
N LEU A 61 19.43 8.12 11.66
CA LEU A 61 19.82 7.95 13.06
C LEU A 61 21.33 7.71 13.25
N GLY A 62 22.11 7.59 12.16
CA GLY A 62 23.54 7.28 12.25
C GLY A 62 23.84 5.86 12.76
N ALA A 63 22.89 4.93 12.65
CA ALA A 63 23.01 3.57 13.15
C ALA A 63 23.89 2.65 12.26
N ARG A 64 24.40 3.14 11.11
CA ARG A 64 25.32 2.39 10.24
C ARG A 64 26.78 2.63 10.64
N PRO A 65 27.52 1.60 11.06
CA PRO A 65 28.95 1.70 11.30
C PRO A 65 29.70 2.12 10.02
N ASN A 66 30.64 3.06 10.13
CA ASN A 66 31.51 3.53 9.04
C ASN A 66 30.81 4.27 7.88
N ALA A 67 29.53 4.64 8.02
CA ALA A 67 28.87 5.53 7.06
C ALA A 67 29.14 6.99 7.40
N ALA A 68 29.21 7.85 6.38
CA ALA A 68 29.21 9.29 6.60
C ALA A 68 27.92 9.70 7.33
N PRO A 69 27.98 10.62 8.32
CA PRO A 69 26.78 11.11 8.99
C PRO A 69 25.76 11.67 7.99
N PHE A 70 24.48 11.44 8.25
CA PHE A 70 23.39 11.99 7.43
C PHE A 70 23.52 13.51 7.22
N GLU A 71 23.89 14.22 8.28
CA GLU A 71 24.06 15.68 8.27
C GLU A 71 25.21 16.15 7.36
N ALA A 72 26.19 15.29 7.08
CA ALA A 72 27.29 15.60 6.17
C ALA A 72 26.91 15.43 4.69
N ALA A 73 25.78 14.79 4.39
CA ALA A 73 25.29 14.66 3.03
C ALA A 73 24.77 16.01 2.48
N PRO A 74 24.88 16.26 1.16
CA PRO A 74 24.25 17.43 0.55
C PRO A 74 22.74 17.46 0.79
N ILE A 75 22.16 18.66 0.88
CA ILE A 75 20.73 18.84 1.21
C ILE A 75 19.78 18.04 0.29
N GLY A 76 20.12 17.92 -1.00
CA GLY A 76 19.34 17.11 -1.94
C GLY A 76 19.34 15.62 -1.61
N ARG A 77 20.47 15.08 -1.14
CA ARG A 77 20.58 13.69 -0.71
C ARG A 77 19.84 13.45 0.62
N GLN A 78 19.94 14.40 1.56
CA GLN A 78 19.18 14.34 2.81
C GLN A 78 17.68 14.27 2.54
N ALA A 79 17.17 15.13 1.65
CA ALA A 79 15.76 15.14 1.25
C ALA A 79 15.32 13.80 0.63
N VAL A 80 16.17 13.22 -0.22
CA VAL A 80 15.90 11.90 -0.83
C VAL A 80 15.84 10.78 0.22
N ILE A 81 16.77 10.76 1.18
CA ILE A 81 16.77 9.77 2.27
C ILE A 81 15.51 9.89 3.12
N VAL A 82 15.11 11.12 3.50
CA VAL A 82 13.89 11.36 4.29
C VAL A 82 12.64 10.96 3.49
N TYR A 83 12.56 11.36 2.22
CA TYR A 83 11.46 10.99 1.33
C TYR A 83 11.30 9.47 1.24
N PHE A 84 12.39 8.73 0.97
CA PHE A 84 12.35 7.27 0.89
C PHE A 84 12.13 6.60 2.25
N GLY A 85 12.61 7.18 3.34
CA GLY A 85 12.34 6.68 4.69
C GLY A 85 10.86 6.73 5.05
N VAL A 86 10.13 7.73 4.56
CA VAL A 86 8.69 7.87 4.80
C VAL A 86 7.90 7.04 3.79
N ILE A 87 8.07 7.29 2.49
CA ILE A 87 7.20 6.68 1.46
C ILE A 87 7.34 5.16 1.39
N ASN A 88 8.53 4.61 1.64
CA ASN A 88 8.70 3.15 1.62
C ASN A 88 7.98 2.48 2.80
N LEU A 89 7.94 3.11 3.97
CA LEU A 89 7.17 2.61 5.11
C LEU A 89 5.66 2.73 4.89
N LEU A 90 5.19 3.84 4.31
CA LEU A 90 3.77 3.99 3.93
C LEU A 90 3.37 2.91 2.91
N ALA A 91 4.20 2.67 1.89
CA ALA A 91 4.00 1.61 0.93
C ALA A 91 3.93 0.23 1.63
N ALA A 92 4.88 -0.05 2.53
CA ALA A 92 4.91 -1.31 3.28
C ALA A 92 3.64 -1.54 4.09
N VAL A 93 3.16 -0.52 4.82
CA VAL A 93 1.93 -0.62 5.61
C VAL A 93 0.72 -0.83 4.70
N GLY A 94 0.59 -0.03 3.64
CA GLY A 94 -0.54 -0.15 2.71
C GLY A 94 -0.59 -1.50 2.01
N LEU A 95 0.57 -2.04 1.61
CA LEU A 95 0.71 -3.35 1.00
C LEU A 95 0.43 -4.49 1.99
N TRP A 96 0.92 -4.37 3.23
CA TRP A 96 0.69 -5.37 4.27
C TRP A 96 -0.79 -5.53 4.60
N LEU A 97 -1.51 -4.41 4.64
CA LEU A 97 -2.96 -4.38 4.85
C LEU A 97 -3.76 -4.76 3.60
N ALA A 98 -3.10 -5.07 2.47
CA ALA A 98 -3.72 -5.37 1.17
C ALA A 98 -4.77 -4.32 0.76
N THR A 99 -4.51 -3.05 1.08
CA THR A 99 -5.43 -1.95 0.78
C THR A 99 -5.21 -1.42 -0.63
N ALA A 100 -6.27 -0.91 -1.26
CA ALA A 100 -6.20 -0.36 -2.62
C ALA A 100 -5.21 0.82 -2.75
N TRP A 101 -5.01 1.61 -1.69
CA TRP A 101 -4.06 2.73 -1.71
C TRP A 101 -2.59 2.30 -1.60
N GLY A 102 -2.33 1.15 -0.97
CA GLY A 102 -0.97 0.65 -0.75
C GLY A 102 -0.21 0.36 -2.05
N GLY A 103 -0.89 -0.26 -3.03
CA GLY A 103 -0.30 -0.51 -4.34
C GLY A 103 0.10 0.77 -5.08
N VAL A 104 -0.73 1.82 -5.00
CA VAL A 104 -0.43 3.12 -5.64
C VAL A 104 0.79 3.79 -5.00
N VAL A 105 0.85 3.83 -3.66
CA VAL A 105 1.99 4.42 -2.94
C VAL A 105 3.27 3.65 -3.21
N TRP A 106 3.18 2.32 -3.27
CA TRP A 106 4.30 1.46 -3.64
C TRP A 106 4.80 1.72 -5.07
N LEU A 107 3.90 1.79 -6.05
CA LEU A 107 4.26 2.10 -7.44
C LEU A 107 4.90 3.48 -7.55
N LEU A 108 4.38 4.47 -6.83
CA LEU A 108 4.98 5.80 -6.77
C LEU A 108 6.39 5.74 -6.17
N ALA A 109 6.58 5.05 -5.04
CA ALA A 109 7.89 4.88 -4.41
C ALA A 109 8.89 4.19 -5.33
N ALA A 110 8.50 3.07 -5.94
CA ALA A 110 9.35 2.30 -6.84
C ALA A 110 9.70 3.09 -8.11
N THR A 111 8.73 3.75 -8.72
CA THR A 111 8.95 4.59 -9.90
C THR A 111 9.83 5.79 -9.58
N SER A 112 9.61 6.48 -8.44
CA SER A 112 10.48 7.56 -7.97
C SER A 112 11.91 7.08 -7.77
N ALA A 113 12.12 5.88 -7.22
CA ALA A 113 13.45 5.30 -7.07
C ALA A 113 14.13 5.05 -8.42
N MET A 114 13.40 4.49 -9.40
CA MET A 114 13.91 4.32 -10.76
C MET A 114 14.26 5.64 -11.43
N VAL A 115 13.38 6.65 -11.33
CA VAL A 115 13.63 7.97 -11.92
C VAL A 115 14.85 8.62 -11.30
N LEU A 116 14.99 8.61 -9.97
CA LEU A 116 16.15 9.19 -9.30
C LEU A 116 17.44 8.44 -9.61
N ALA A 117 17.40 7.10 -9.70
CA ALA A 117 18.56 6.30 -10.07
C ALA A 117 19.04 6.60 -11.50
N LEU A 118 18.12 6.92 -12.44
CA LEU A 118 18.45 7.19 -13.84
C LEU A 118 18.84 8.66 -14.09
N LEU A 119 18.10 9.61 -13.51
CA LEU A 119 18.25 11.05 -13.80
C LEU A 119 19.18 11.76 -12.82
N ALA A 120 19.30 11.27 -11.59
CA ALA A 120 20.09 11.90 -10.53
C ALA A 120 20.89 10.86 -9.72
N PRO A 121 21.78 10.09 -10.37
CA PRO A 121 22.53 9.00 -9.72
C PRO A 121 23.41 9.50 -8.57
N GLN A 122 23.79 10.78 -8.56
CA GLN A 122 24.52 11.38 -7.44
C GLN A 122 23.68 11.47 -6.14
N LEU A 123 22.36 11.59 -6.25
CA LEU A 123 21.45 11.68 -5.10
C LEU A 123 21.11 10.29 -4.55
N LEU A 124 20.89 9.34 -5.46
CA LEU A 124 20.56 7.96 -5.13
C LEU A 124 21.49 7.01 -5.89
N PRO A 125 22.71 6.74 -5.37
CA PRO A 125 23.60 5.74 -5.95
C PRO A 125 22.98 4.37 -5.73
N MET A 126 22.26 3.90 -6.74
CA MET A 126 21.59 2.62 -6.77
C MET A 126 22.38 1.65 -7.64
N SER A 127 22.61 0.43 -7.14
CA SER A 127 23.26 -0.60 -7.93
C SER A 127 22.30 -1.11 -9.03
N LEU A 128 22.84 -1.48 -10.20
CA LEU A 128 22.05 -2.07 -11.30
C LEU A 128 21.15 -3.23 -10.85
N PRO A 129 21.61 -4.16 -9.97
CA PRO A 129 20.76 -5.22 -9.45
C PRO A 129 19.54 -4.72 -8.68
N SER A 130 19.69 -3.65 -7.87
CA SER A 130 18.56 -3.08 -7.11
C SER A 130 17.52 -2.43 -8.03
N LEU A 131 17.98 -1.76 -9.10
CA LEU A 131 17.09 -1.20 -10.12
C LEU A 131 16.33 -2.29 -10.87
N ALA A 132 17.03 -3.35 -11.29
CA ALA A 132 16.42 -4.48 -11.98
C ALA A 132 15.42 -5.23 -11.07
N PHE A 133 15.72 -5.36 -9.79
CA PHE A 133 14.82 -5.95 -8.80
C PHE A 133 13.52 -5.15 -8.64
N ASP A 134 13.62 -3.82 -8.48
CA ASP A 134 12.44 -2.95 -8.36
C ASP A 134 11.57 -3.04 -9.63
N GLY A 135 12.18 -3.03 -10.83
CA GLY A 135 11.46 -3.21 -12.08
C GLY A 135 10.82 -4.60 -12.23
N MET A 136 11.53 -5.67 -11.88
CA MET A 136 11.03 -7.04 -11.93
C MET A 136 9.79 -7.20 -11.06
N ILE A 137 9.80 -6.66 -9.85
CA ILE A 137 8.70 -6.84 -8.90
C ILE A 137 7.43 -6.09 -9.35
N ILE A 138 7.60 -4.96 -10.03
CA ILE A 138 6.51 -4.23 -10.70
C ILE A 138 5.87 -5.11 -11.78
N VAL A 139 6.69 -5.70 -12.65
CA VAL A 139 6.18 -6.59 -13.73
C VAL A 139 5.43 -7.79 -13.14
N VAL A 140 5.99 -8.44 -12.13
CA VAL A 140 5.35 -9.58 -11.44
C VAL A 140 4.00 -9.15 -10.87
N TYR A 141 3.93 -8.00 -10.20
CA TYR A 141 2.68 -7.48 -9.65
C TYR A 141 1.61 -7.27 -10.73
N PHE A 142 1.95 -6.66 -11.86
CA PHE A 142 1.01 -6.46 -12.95
C PHE A 142 0.56 -7.78 -13.58
N VAL A 143 1.46 -8.74 -13.77
CA VAL A 143 1.13 -10.07 -14.32
C VAL A 143 0.16 -10.81 -13.39
N VAL A 144 0.44 -10.85 -12.08
CA VAL A 144 -0.44 -11.51 -11.10
C VAL A 144 -1.80 -10.81 -11.00
N SER A 145 -1.81 -9.47 -10.98
CA SER A 145 -3.05 -8.69 -10.96
C SER A 145 -3.91 -8.91 -12.21
N TRP A 146 -3.25 -9.06 -13.37
CA TRP A 146 -3.92 -9.38 -14.63
C TRP A 146 -4.53 -10.79 -14.62
N LEU A 147 -3.79 -11.79 -14.11
CA LEU A 147 -4.29 -13.16 -13.97
C LEU A 147 -5.48 -13.24 -13.02
N ALA A 148 -5.39 -12.57 -11.85
CA ALA A 148 -6.50 -12.48 -10.91
C ALA A 148 -7.75 -11.83 -11.54
N SER A 149 -7.55 -10.80 -12.37
CA SER A 149 -8.65 -10.13 -13.09
C SER A 149 -9.33 -11.01 -14.13
N ARG A 150 -8.62 -12.01 -14.71
CA ARG A 150 -9.19 -12.95 -15.68
C ARG A 150 -10.06 -14.02 -15.03
N GLU A 151 -9.74 -14.44 -13.81
CA GLU A 151 -10.51 -15.45 -13.06
C GLU A 151 -11.88 -14.92 -12.61
N LEU A 152 -12.04 -13.59 -12.53
CA LEU A 152 -13.27 -12.91 -12.12
C LEU A 152 -14.31 -12.76 -13.26
N ARG A 153 -13.98 -13.18 -14.48
CA ARG A 153 -14.83 -13.06 -15.68
C ARG A 153 -15.43 -14.41 -16.08
#